data_AF-A0A8T1RVC6-F1
#
_entry.id   AF-A0A8T1RVC6-F1
#
_cell.length_a   1.000
_cell.length_b   1.000
_cell.length_c   1.000
_cell.angle_alpha   90.00
_cell.angle_beta   90.00
_cell.angle_gamma   90.00
#
_symmetry.space_group_name_H-M   'P 1'
#
loop_
_entity.id
_entity.type
_entity.pdbx_description
1 polymer ?
#
loop_
_entity_poly.entity_id
_entity_poly.type
_entity_poly.pdbx_seq_one_letter_code
_entity_poly.pdbx_strand_id
1 'polypeptide(L)'
;MAAQTLSSPPNPSWSHDVFLSFSGEHTRKNFIDHLYGALKQAGIHTFRDEDELPRGEHISSEQINAIQGSRIYIVVFSKDYASSSWCLDELVEIVHC
;
A
#
# COMPACT_ATOMS: atom_id res chain seq x y z
N MET A 1 4.35 -15.62 -46.02
CA MET A 1 5.14 -14.94 -44.98
C MET A 1 4.16 -14.44 -43.93
N ALA A 2 3.92 -15.19 -42.85
CA ALA A 2 3.04 -14.75 -41.77
C ALA A 2 3.85 -13.87 -40.81
N ALA A 3 3.40 -12.63 -40.61
CA ALA A 3 4.02 -11.72 -39.66
C ALA A 3 3.75 -12.21 -38.24
N GLN A 4 4.81 -12.50 -37.49
CA GLN A 4 4.71 -12.82 -36.07
C GLN A 4 4.44 -11.52 -35.32
N THR A 5 3.22 -11.36 -34.82
CA THR A 5 2.87 -10.30 -33.87
C THR A 5 3.55 -10.61 -32.54
N LEU A 6 4.59 -9.84 -32.19
CA LEU A 6 5.19 -9.85 -30.86
C LEU A 6 4.13 -9.35 -29.86
N SER A 7 3.56 -10.26 -29.06
CA SER A 7 2.71 -9.87 -27.94
C SER A 7 3.56 -9.14 -26.91
N SER A 8 3.19 -7.90 -26.58
CA SER A 8 3.79 -7.19 -25.46
C SER A 8 3.71 -8.06 -24.20
N PRO A 9 4.75 -8.08 -23.33
CA PRO A 9 4.66 -8.78 -22.06
C PRO A 9 3.41 -8.28 -21.32
N PRO A 10 2.66 -9.17 -20.65
CA PRO A 10 1.52 -8.74 -19.85
C PRO A 10 2.03 -7.69 -18.86
N ASN A 11 1.40 -6.51 -18.86
CA ASN A 11 1.66 -5.54 -17.81
C ASN A 11 1.45 -6.26 -16.48
N PRO A 12 2.35 -6.12 -15.49
CA PRO A 12 2.10 -6.66 -14.16
C PRO A 12 0.72 -6.19 -13.73
N SER A 13 -0.17 -7.15 -13.47
CA SER A 13 -1.53 -6.87 -13.04
C SER A 13 -1.45 -6.39 -11.59
N TRP A 14 -1.16 -5.10 -11.42
CA TRP A 14 -1.19 -4.47 -10.12
C TRP A 14 -2.61 -4.57 -9.57
N SER A 15 -2.72 -5.08 -8.35
CA SER A 15 -3.99 -5.11 -7.62
C SER A 15 -4.42 -3.72 -7.21
N HIS A 16 -3.46 -2.82 -6.93
CA HIS A 16 -3.70 -1.44 -6.52
C HIS A 16 -2.72 -0.48 -7.20
N ASP A 17 -3.18 0.76 -7.42
CA ASP A 17 -2.31 1.84 -7.90
C ASP A 17 -1.35 2.31 -6.81
N VAL A 18 -1.84 2.39 -5.57
CA VAL A 18 -1.11 2.92 -4.41
C VAL A 18 -1.32 2.04 -3.18
N PHE A 19 -0.24 1.71 -2.47
CA PHE A 19 -0.27 1.26 -1.08
C PHE A 19 0.03 2.46 -0.16
N LEU A 20 -0.86 2.73 0.80
CA LEU A 20 -0.71 3.82 1.76
C LEU A 20 -0.42 3.25 3.17
N SER A 21 0.85 3.36 3.60
CA SER A 21 1.32 2.98 4.95
C SER A 21 1.35 4.20 5.87
N PHE A 22 0.81 4.05 7.07
CA PHE A 22 0.76 5.09 8.10
C PHE A 22 0.69 4.48 9.50
N SER A 23 0.62 5.32 10.54
CA SER A 23 0.41 4.88 11.92
C SER A 23 -1.00 5.22 12.40
N GLY A 24 -1.71 4.23 12.95
CA GLY A 24 -3.17 4.27 13.09
C GLY A 24 -3.74 5.15 14.20
N GLU A 25 -2.99 5.43 15.26
CA GLU A 25 -3.58 5.98 16.48
C GLU A 25 -3.85 7.50 16.39
N HIS A 26 -2.99 8.27 15.72
CA HIS A 26 -3.06 9.74 15.73
C HIS A 26 -3.24 10.36 14.33
N THR A 27 -2.96 9.60 13.28
CA THR A 27 -2.87 10.12 11.90
C THR A 27 -4.13 9.87 11.06
N ARG A 28 -4.95 8.88 11.45
CA ARG A 28 -6.13 8.41 10.71
C ARG A 28 -7.14 9.53 10.45
N LYS A 29 -7.62 10.20 11.51
CA LYS A 29 -8.70 11.22 11.44
C LYS A 29 -8.29 12.59 10.89
N ASN A 30 -7.07 12.73 10.38
CA ASN A 30 -6.51 14.02 9.97
C ASN A 30 -5.97 13.95 8.53
N PHE A 31 -4.65 13.91 8.38
CA PHE A 31 -3.98 13.98 7.09
C PHE A 31 -4.28 12.75 6.21
N ILE A 32 -4.33 11.56 6.81
CA ILE A 32 -4.52 10.30 6.08
C ILE A 32 -5.90 10.23 5.42
N ASP A 33 -6.97 10.59 6.14
CA ASP A 33 -8.32 10.60 5.58
C ASP A 33 -8.46 11.60 4.41
N HIS A 34 -7.86 12.80 4.52
CA HIS A 34 -7.86 13.77 3.43
C HIS A 34 -7.06 13.28 2.21
N LEU A 35 -5.87 12.71 2.44
CA LEU A 35 -5.03 12.15 1.39
C LEU A 35 -5.75 11.01 0.67
N TYR A 36 -6.29 10.05 1.42
CA TYR A 36 -7.06 8.94 0.87
C TYR A 36 -8.28 9.42 0.09
N GLY A 37 -9.02 10.40 0.64
CA GLY A 37 -10.15 11.02 -0.03
C GLY A 37 -9.78 11.67 -1.37
N ALA A 38 -8.67 12.40 -1.41
CA ALA A 38 -8.17 13.05 -2.62
C ALA A 38 -7.73 12.03 -3.68
N LEU A 39 -7.01 10.97 -3.29
CA LEU A 39 -6.61 9.88 -4.19
C LEU A 39 -7.84 9.20 -4.80
N LYS A 40 -8.85 8.91 -3.96
CA LYS A 40 -10.11 8.32 -4.41
C LYS A 40 -10.87 9.24 -5.36
N GLN A 41 -10.93 10.54 -5.09
CA GLN A 41 -11.56 11.54 -5.98
C GLN A 41 -10.84 11.64 -7.33
N ALA A 42 -9.52 11.44 -7.35
CA ALA A 42 -8.72 11.39 -8.57
C ALA A 42 -8.88 10.05 -9.34
N GLY A 43 -9.66 9.10 -8.82
CA GLY A 43 -9.84 7.78 -9.44
C GLY A 43 -8.67 6.81 -9.24
N ILE A 44 -7.78 7.08 -8.27
CA ILE A 44 -6.61 6.26 -7.98
C ILE A 44 -7.01 5.15 -7.01
N HIS A 45 -6.86 3.90 -7.42
CA HIS A 45 -7.21 2.74 -6.61
C HIS A 45 -6.15 2.52 -5.51
N THR A 46 -6.45 2.99 -4.31
CA THR A 46 -5.51 2.99 -3.18
C THR A 46 -5.90 1.93 -2.15
N PHE A 47 -4.98 1.03 -1.82
CA PHE A 47 -5.03 0.23 -0.60
C PHE A 47 -4.63 1.12 0.57
N ARG A 48 -5.54 1.28 1.54
CA ARG A 48 -5.30 2.01 2.78
C ARG A 48 -5.11 0.98 3.87
N ASP A 49 -3.90 0.90 4.43
CA ASP A 49 -3.68 -0.02 5.54
C ASP A 49 -4.53 0.40 6.74
N GLU A 50 -5.59 -0.36 7.06
CA GLU A 50 -6.42 -0.06 8.21
C GLU A 50 -5.83 -0.71 9.45
N ASP A 51 -4.96 0.04 10.14
CA ASP A 51 -4.37 -0.25 11.47
C ASP A 51 -5.38 -0.68 12.58
N GLU A 52 -6.68 -0.77 12.29
CA GLU A 52 -7.75 -1.20 13.21
C GLU A 52 -8.32 -2.59 12.92
N LEU A 53 -7.88 -3.29 11.87
CA LEU A 53 -8.19 -4.72 11.76
C LEU A 53 -7.58 -5.44 12.97
N PRO A 54 -8.25 -6.49 13.52
CA PRO A 54 -7.82 -7.11 14.77
C PRO A 54 -6.37 -7.57 14.65
N ARG A 55 -5.48 -6.88 15.37
CA ARG A 55 -4.03 -7.10 15.34
C ARG A 55 -3.74 -8.57 15.63
N GLY A 56 -3.23 -9.28 14.63
CA GLY A 56 -2.38 -10.45 14.86
C GLY A 56 -0.98 -10.00 15.27
N GLU A 57 -0.14 -10.93 15.73
CA GLU A 57 1.27 -10.64 16.05
C GLU A 57 2.12 -10.30 14.80
N HIS A 58 1.60 -10.54 13.59
CA HIS A 58 2.33 -10.44 12.31
C HIS A 58 1.46 -9.89 11.18
N ILE A 59 2.12 -9.26 10.19
CA ILE A 59 1.49 -8.79 8.94
C ILE A 59 0.66 -9.90 8.32
N SER A 60 -0.57 -9.58 7.92
CA SER A 60 -1.45 -10.53 7.26
C SER A 60 -0.99 -10.84 5.84
N SER A 61 -1.33 -12.03 5.33
CA SER A 61 -1.11 -12.36 3.91
C SER A 61 -1.78 -11.36 2.97
N GLU A 62 -2.89 -10.75 3.37
CA GLU A 62 -3.60 -9.75 2.59
C GLU A 62 -2.76 -8.47 2.43
N GLN A 63 -2.13 -7.98 3.49
CA GLN A 63 -1.24 -6.82 3.43
C GLN A 63 0.01 -7.09 2.61
N ILE A 64 0.65 -8.25 2.77
CA ILE A 64 1.81 -8.63 1.94
C ILE A 64 1.41 -8.62 0.45
N ASN A 65 0.27 -9.23 0.13
CA ASN A 65 -0.25 -9.24 -1.24
C ASN A 65 -0.59 -7.82 -1.74
N ALA A 66 -1.10 -6.95 -0.87
CA ALA A 66 -1.37 -5.56 -1.21
C ALA A 66 -0.07 -4.77 -1.47
N ILE A 67 0.98 -4.97 -0.67
CA ILE A 67 2.30 -4.36 -0.86
C ILE A 67 2.90 -4.84 -2.19
N GLN A 68 3.05 -6.15 -2.37
CA GLN A 68 3.64 -6.73 -3.58
C GLN A 68 2.80 -6.47 -4.84
N GLY A 69 1.48 -6.31 -4.67
CA GLY A 69 0.52 -6.01 -5.73
C GLY A 69 0.32 -4.53 -6.01
N SER A 70 1.05 -3.62 -5.36
CA SER A 70 0.92 -2.17 -5.55
C SER A 70 2.00 -1.60 -6.46
N ARG A 71 1.62 -0.61 -7.26
CA ARG A 71 2.55 0.07 -8.18
C ARG A 71 3.36 1.20 -7.52
N ILE A 72 2.75 1.89 -6.57
CA ILE A 72 3.33 3.05 -5.88
C ILE A 72 3.13 2.86 -4.38
N TYR A 73 4.13 3.26 -3.59
CA TYR A 73 4.07 3.23 -2.13
C TYR A 73 4.10 4.66 -1.59
N ILE A 74 3.14 5.02 -0.75
CA ILE A 74 3.15 6.27 0.01
C ILE A 74 3.29 5.90 1.48
N VAL A 75 4.42 6.28 2.07
CA VAL A 75 4.72 6.08 3.49
C VAL A 75 4.61 7.41 4.21
N VAL A 76 3.73 7.50 5.20
CA VAL A 76 3.50 8.72 5.99
C VAL A 76 4.14 8.56 7.36
N PHE A 77 5.33 9.13 7.52
CA PHE A 77 6.04 9.13 8.80
C PHE A 77 5.41 10.13 9.79
N SER A 78 4.85 9.59 10.87
CA SER A 78 4.43 10.32 12.06
C SER A 78 5.46 10.14 13.19
N LYS A 79 5.28 10.90 14.29
CA LYS A 79 6.18 10.81 15.46
C LYS A 79 6.23 9.40 16.07
N ASP A 80 5.13 8.67 15.97
CA ASP A 80 4.89 7.34 16.51
C ASP A 80 5.09 6.20 15.49
N TYR A 81 5.39 6.50 14.22
CA TYR A 81 5.53 5.49 13.17
C TYR A 81 6.53 4.39 13.55
N ALA A 82 7.74 4.78 13.98
CA ALA A 82 8.79 3.84 14.39
C ALA A 82 8.56 3.21 15.78
N SER A 83 7.50 3.59 16.49
CA SER A 83 7.08 2.93 17.73
C SER A 83 6.19 1.71 17.47
N SER A 84 5.67 1.56 16.25
CA SER A 84 4.89 0.41 15.82
C SER A 84 5.81 -0.58 15.09
N SER A 85 6.05 -1.75 15.66
CA SER A 85 6.79 -2.82 14.97
C SER A 85 6.11 -3.20 13.65
N TRP A 86 4.77 -3.15 13.63
CA TRP A 86 3.98 -3.37 12.43
C TRP A 86 4.35 -2.43 11.28
N CYS A 87 4.37 -1.11 11.55
CA CYS A 87 4.73 -0.13 10.54
C CYS A 87 6.18 -0.35 10.03
N LEU A 88 7.09 -0.84 10.88
CA LEU A 88 8.46 -1.14 10.49
C LEU A 88 8.55 -2.42 9.64
N ASP A 89 7.78 -3.46 9.98
CA ASP A 89 7.74 -4.69 9.19
C ASP A 89 7.16 -4.41 7.78
N GLU A 90 6.13 -3.57 7.69
CA GLU A 90 5.59 -3.11 6.39
C GLU A 90 6.64 -2.34 5.59
N LEU A 91 7.35 -1.42 6.24
CA LEU A 91 8.40 -0.64 5.60
C LEU A 91 9.51 -1.53 5.04
N VAL A 92 9.88 -2.59 5.76
CA VAL A 92 10.85 -3.59 5.31
C VAL A 92 10.33 -4.32 4.06
N GLU A 93 9.08 -4.78 4.06
CA GLU A 93 8.50 -5.45 2.89
C GLU A 93 8.42 -4.52 1.66
N ILE A 94 8.04 -3.25 1.87
CA ILE A 94 8.02 -2.23 0.81
C ILE A 94 9.42 -2.03 0.21
N VAL A 95 10.47 -1.98 1.04
CA VAL A 95 11.87 -1.81 0.58
C VAL A 95 12.39 -3.02 -0.19
N HIS A 96 11.78 -4.20 0.02
CA HIS A 96 12.14 -5.43 -0.68
C HIS A 96 11.42 -5.62 -2.04
N CYS A 97 10.42 -4.79 -2.36
CA CYS A 97 9.73 -4.78 -3.65
C CYS A 97 10.45 -3.91 -4.70
#